data_AF-A0A250JZH6-F1
#
_entry.id   AF-A0A250JZH6-F1
#
_cell.length_a   1.000
_cell.length_b   1.000
_cell.length_c   1.000
_cell.angle_alpha   90.00
_cell.angle_beta   90.00
_cell.angle_gamma   90.00
#
_symmetry.space_group_name_H-M   'P 1'
#
loop_
_entity.id
_entity.type
_entity.pdbx_description
1 polymer ?
#
loop_
_entity_poly.entity_id
_entity_poly.type
_entity_poly.pdbx_seq_one_letter_code
_entity_poly.pdbx_strand_id
1 'polypeptide(L)' 'MARVTVEDCLPLVDNRFALVLLGAKRARQLMAGARPILEQSKNKPPVLSLREVATGRVKFDRDVREALSGKYQGEEPK' A
#
# COMPACT_ATOMS: atom_id res chain seq x y z
N MET A 1 -17.83 11.85 4.77
CA MET A 1 -16.41 12.06 4.46
C MET A 1 -15.64 11.01 5.22
N ALA A 2 -14.89 10.12 4.55
CA ALA A 2 -14.19 9.05 5.22
C ALA A 2 -13.07 9.65 6.10
N ARG A 3 -13.24 9.57 7.42
CA ARG A 3 -12.21 9.91 8.39
C ARG A 3 -11.25 8.73 8.48
N VAL A 4 -10.43 8.54 7.45
CA VAL A 4 -9.21 7.73 7.55
C VAL A 4 -8.05 8.66 7.27
N THR A 5 -7.10 8.75 8.18
CA THR A 5 -5.91 9.59 8.00
C THR A 5 -4.74 8.67 7.66
N VAL A 6 -3.73 9.23 7.00
CA VAL A 6 -2.50 8.47 6.68
C VAL A 6 -1.85 7.93 7.94
N GLU A 7 -2.08 8.58 9.08
CA GLU A 7 -1.62 8.21 10.42
C GLU A 7 -2.05 6.79 10.81
N ASP A 8 -3.25 6.35 10.42
CA ASP A 8 -3.74 4.99 10.70
C ASP A 8 -2.94 3.91 9.95
N CYS A 9 -2.29 4.29 8.83
CA CYS A 9 -1.52 3.37 8.00
C CYS A 9 -0.03 3.34 8.34
N LEU A 10 0.51 4.41 8.94
CA LEU A 10 1.95 4.55 9.23
C LEU A 10 2.49 3.47 10.19
N PRO A 11 1.77 3.02 11.24
CA PRO A 11 2.25 1.94 12.10
C PRO A 11 2.40 0.60 11.38
N LEU A 12 1.76 0.43 10.22
CA LEU A 12 1.72 -0.84 9.49
C LEU A 12 2.69 -0.88 8.31
N VAL A 13 3.24 0.28 7.91
CA VAL A 13 4.15 0.41 6.78
C VAL A 13 5.30 1.35 7.15
N ASP A 14 6.51 0.79 7.23
CA ASP A 14 7.71 1.49 7.64
C ASP A 14 8.15 2.63 6.69
N ASN A 15 7.63 2.65 5.46
CA ASN A 15 8.00 3.61 4.44
C ASN A 15 6.76 4.23 3.77
N ARG A 16 6.70 5.56 3.74
CA ARG A 16 5.60 6.33 3.14
C ARG A 16 5.44 6.10 1.64
N PHE A 17 6.54 5.96 0.89
CA PHE A 17 6.48 5.64 -0.54
C PHE A 17 5.96 4.22 -0.77
N ALA A 18 6.34 3.28 0.08
CA ALA A 18 5.81 1.92 0.01
C ALA A 18 4.30 1.90 0.31
N LEU A 19 3.81 2.74 1.24
CA LEU A 19 2.38 2.89 1.48
C LEU A 19 1.64 3.38 0.21
N VAL A 20 2.20 4.35 -0.51
CA VAL A 20 1.61 4.83 -1.79
C VAL A 20 1.56 3.69 -2.81
N LEU A 21 2.64 2.93 -2.97
CA LEU A 21 2.69 1.81 -3.92
C LEU A 21 1.69 0.71 -3.56
N LEU A 22 1.58 0.36 -2.28
CA LEU A 22 0.64 -0.65 -1.78
C LEU A 22 -0.81 -0.21 -1.99
N GLY A 23 -1.12 1.02 -1.58
CA GLY A 23 -2.45 1.62 -1.73
C GLY A 23 -2.87 1.73 -3.20
N ALA A 24 -1.95 2.10 -4.09
CA ALA A 24 -2.20 2.18 -5.53
C ALA A 24 -2.43 0.79 -6.15
N LYS A 25 -1.60 -0.21 -5.80
CA LYS A 25 -1.78 -1.59 -6.28
C LYS A 25 -3.15 -2.14 -5.84
N ARG A 26 -3.51 -1.96 -4.57
CA ARG A 26 -4.78 -2.43 -4.05
C ARG A 26 -5.98 -1.68 -4.61
N ALA A 27 -5.88 -0.36 -4.80
CA ALA A 27 -6.93 0.43 -5.44
C ALA A 27 -7.22 -0.06 -6.87
N ARG A 28 -6.17 -0.38 -7.66
CA ARG A 28 -6.35 -0.95 -9.01
C ARG A 28 -7.06 -2.30 -8.97
N GLN A 29 -6.76 -3.17 -8.00
CA GLN A 29 -7.49 -4.43 -7.83
C GLN A 29 -8.97 -4.20 -7.54
N LEU A 30 -9.30 -3.26 -6.64
CA LEU A 30 -10.67 -2.90 -6.33
C LEU A 30 -11.40 -2.31 -7.55
N MET A 31 -10.71 -1.50 -8.36
CA MET A 31 -11.25 -0.98 -9.63
C MET A 31 -11.48 -2.09 -10.66
N ALA A 32 -10.67 -3.14 -10.66
CA ALA A 32 -10.82 -4.32 -11.51
C ALA A 32 -11.90 -5.30 -11.00
N GLY A 33 -12.65 -4.96 -9.96
CA GLY A 33 -13.74 -5.78 -9.43
C GLY A 33 -13.31 -6.83 -8.38
N ALA A 34 -12.08 -6.73 -7.84
CA ALA A 34 -11.68 -7.59 -6.74
C ALA A 34 -12.58 -7.38 -5.51
N ARG A 35 -12.86 -8.47 -4.79
CA ARG A 35 -13.70 -8.42 -3.59
C ARG A 35 -13.07 -7.50 -2.52
N PRO A 36 -13.81 -6.51 -2.02
CA PRO A 36 -13.40 -5.72 -0.86
C PRO A 36 -13.29 -6.59 0.41
N ILE A 37 -12.29 -6.28 1.23
CA ILE A 37 -12.09 -6.90 2.55
C ILE A 37 -13.00 -6.24 3.58
N LEU A 38 -13.16 -4.93 3.47
CA LEU A 38 -14.09 -4.15 4.28
C LEU A 38 -15.40 -3.99 3.52
N GLU A 39 -16.52 -4.07 4.22
CA GLU A 39 -17.83 -3.81 3.62
C GLU A 39 -17.84 -2.45 2.92
N GLN A 40 -18.49 -2.45 1.76
CA GLN A 40 -18.40 -1.40 0.76
C GLN A 40 -19.05 -0.12 1.27
N SER A 41 -18.29 0.65 2.05
CA SER A 41 -18.64 2.04 2.35
C SER A 41 -18.70 2.83 1.04
N LYS A 42 -19.43 3.95 1.01
CA LYS A 42 -19.54 4.90 -0.13
C LYS A 42 -18.22 5.54 -0.59
N ASN A 43 -17.07 4.95 -0.25
CA ASN A 43 -15.73 5.44 -0.51
C ASN A 43 -15.24 4.97 -1.87
N LYS A 44 -14.54 5.86 -2.57
CA LYS A 44 -13.86 5.53 -3.82
C LYS A 44 -12.73 4.50 -3.57
N PRO A 45 -12.35 3.70 -4.58
CA PRO A 45 -11.33 2.65 -4.43
C PRO A 45 -10.01 3.08 -3.77
N PRO A 46 -9.44 4.28 -4.01
CA PRO A 46 -8.22 4.72 -3.32
C PRO A 46 -8.40 4.93 -1.81
N VAL A 47 -9.58 5.38 -1.39
CA VAL A 47 -9.88 5.57 0.04
C VAL A 47 -10.16 4.21 0.69
N LEU A 48 -10.87 3.33 -0.02
CA LEU A 48 -11.12 1.97 0.45
C LEU A 48 -9.83 1.17 0.60
N SER A 49 -8.87 1.30 -0.33
CA SER A 49 -7.59 0.61 -0.22
C SER A 49 -6.77 1.04 0.99
N LEU A 50 -6.72 2.34 1.31
CA LEU A 50 -6.03 2.82 2.52
C LEU A 50 -6.71 2.30 3.80
N ARG A 51 -8.04 2.22 3.84
CA ARG A 51 -8.76 1.62 4.97
C ARG A 51 -8.45 0.13 5.13
N GLU A 52 -8.32 -0.59 4.02
CA GLU A 52 -7.92 -2.00 4.06
C GLU A 52 -6.46 -2.17 4.51
N VAL A 53 -5.56 -1.27 4.11
CA VAL A 53 -4.18 -1.24 4.63
C VAL A 53 -4.17 -0.97 6.12
N ALA A 54 -4.97 -0.03 6.63
CA ALA A 54 -5.12 0.26 8.06
C ALA A 54 -5.63 -0.93 8.90
N THR A 55 -6.18 -1.98 8.28
CA THR A 55 -6.57 -3.20 8.99
C THR A 55 -5.43 -4.22 9.16
N GLY A 56 -4.26 -3.97 8.55
CA GLY A 56 -3.14 -4.91 8.52
C GLY A 56 -3.37 -6.15 7.63
N ARG A 57 -4.52 -6.27 6.98
CA ARG A 57 -4.85 -7.38 6.06
C ARG A 57 -4.27 -7.21 4.66
N VAL A 58 -3.88 -5.99 4.29
CA VAL A 58 -3.17 -5.67 3.05
C VAL A 58 -1.75 -5.27 3.41
N LYS A 59 -0.77 -6.10 3.03
CA LYS A 59 0.64 -5.91 3.34
C LYS A 59 1.52 -6.39 2.20
N PHE A 60 2.80 -6.04 2.23
CA PHE A 60 3.79 -6.59 1.31
C PHE A 60 4.13 -8.03 1.68
N ASP A 61 4.38 -8.86 0.67
CA ASP A 61 4.84 -10.24 0.86
C ASP A 61 6.33 -10.31 1.24
N ARG A 62 7.10 -9.27 0.88
CA ARG A 62 8.54 -9.15 1.13
C ARG A 62 8.81 -7.98 2.06
N ASP A 63 9.94 -8.02 2.75
CA ASP A 63 10.41 -6.91 3.56
C ASP A 63 10.74 -5.70 2.66
N VAL A 64 10.05 -4.59 2.93
CA VAL A 64 10.20 -3.33 2.19
C VAL A 64 11.57 -2.71 2.45
N ARG A 65 12.10 -2.82 3.67
CA ARG A 65 13.40 -2.24 4.05
C ARG A 65 14.52 -2.93 3.30
N GLU A 66 14.47 -4.26 3.22
CA GLU A 66 15.44 -5.04 2.45
C GLU A 66 15.43 -4.65 0.97
N ALA A 67 14.23 -4.59 0.36
CA ALA A 67 14.08 -4.24 -1.05
C ALA A 67 14.62 -2.83 -1.39
N LEU A 68 14.56 -1.89 -0.44
CA LEU A 68 15.08 -0.52 -0.60
C LEU A 68 16.55 -0.37 -0.18
N SER A 69 17.13 -1.36 0.50
CA SER A 69 18.53 -1.34 0.94
C SER A 69 19.54 -1.69 -0.16
N GLY A 70 19.05 -2.00 -1.37
CA GLY A 70 19.88 -2.36 -2.51
C GLY A 70 20.95 -1.32 -2.82
N LYS A 71 22.22 -1.75 -2.85
CA LYS A 71 23.33 -0.92 -3.31
C LYS A 71 23.27 -0.86 -4.84
N TYR A 72 23.26 0.34 -5.40
CA TYR A 72 23.50 0.54 -6.83
C TYR A 72 24.93 0.06 -7.13
N GLN A 73 25.06 -1.11 -7.74
CA GLN A 73 26.30 -1.50 -8.40
C GLN A 73 26.25 -0.82 -9.76
N GLY A 74 26.88 0.36 -9.86
CA GLY A 74 27.12 0.96 -11.16
C GLY A 74 27.84 -0.06 -12.04
N GLU A 75 27.35 -0.25 -13.25
CA GLU A 75 28.05 -1.03 -14.27
C GLU A 75 29.44 -0.41 -14.42
N GLU A 76 30.48 -1.13 -13.97
CA GLU A 76 31.84 -0.81 -14.39
C GLU A 76 31.88 -1.01 -15.92
N PRO A 77 32.15 0.04 -16.71
CA PRO A 77 32.29 -0.13 -18.14
C PRO A 77 33.51 -1.00 -18.38
N LYS A 78 33.29 -2.17 -18.97
CA LYS A 78 34.33 -3.08 -19.43
C LYS A 78 35.04 -2.53 -20.67
#